data_AF-A0A960FN50-F1
#
_entry.id   AF-A0A960FN50-F1
#
_cell.length_a   1.000
_cell.length_b   1.000
_cell.length_c   1.000
_cell.angle_alpha   90.00
_cell.angle_beta   90.00
_cell.angle_gamma   90.00
#
_symmetry.space_group_name_H-M   'P 1'
#
loop_
_entity.id
_entity.type
_entity.pdbx_description
1 polymer ?
#
loop_
_entity_poly.entity_id
_entity_poly.type
_entity_poly.pdbx_seq_one_letter_code
_entity_poly.pdbx_strand_id
1 'polypeptide(L)'
;MTAHRTAARRLLLVGAAAATLALAACGSGVEEAGDAAPTAGTEAAAATTTTTEAPETTTTTDEPDAAGDTTTSAVPAEAPPAEEPGDLGDDPELDALADDCFDGDFSACDQLFFQSPAESDYEAYGDSCGRRNEPTGLCVELYGPG
;
A
#
# COMPACT_ATOMS: atom_id res chain seq x y z
N MET A 1 -4.82 32.31 -40.62
CA MET A 1 -5.61 33.56 -40.82
C MET A 1 -7.02 33.11 -41.20
N THR A 2 -8.12 33.46 -40.53
CA THR A 2 -8.31 34.37 -39.38
C THR A 2 -9.53 33.97 -38.55
N ALA A 3 -9.27 33.47 -37.33
CA ALA A 3 -9.93 33.80 -36.07
C ALA A 3 -11.43 34.20 -36.04
N HIS A 4 -12.30 33.28 -35.62
CA HIS A 4 -13.50 33.63 -34.85
C HIS A 4 -13.12 33.82 -33.38
N ARG A 5 -12.80 35.06 -33.04
CA ARG A 5 -12.57 35.52 -31.67
C ARG A 5 -13.91 35.61 -30.92
N THR A 6 -14.33 34.52 -30.28
CA THR A 6 -15.35 34.61 -29.20
C THR A 6 -14.66 34.98 -27.88
N ALA A 7 -13.93 36.11 -27.91
CA ALA A 7 -13.41 36.75 -26.73
C ALA A 7 -14.50 37.65 -26.11
N ALA A 8 -14.40 37.85 -24.79
CA ALA A 8 -15.45 38.34 -23.90
C ALA A 8 -16.54 37.28 -23.61
N ARG A 9 -16.82 36.94 -22.34
CA ARG A 9 -16.70 37.80 -21.16
C ARG A 9 -16.28 37.04 -19.89
N ARG A 10 -14.97 36.93 -19.66
CA ARG A 10 -14.42 36.83 -18.28
C ARG A 10 -14.78 38.13 -17.54
N LEU A 11 -15.94 38.17 -16.86
CA LEU A 11 -16.19 39.17 -15.82
C LEU A 11 -17.39 38.78 -14.95
N LEU A 12 -17.12 38.24 -13.76
CA LEU A 12 -17.80 38.57 -12.50
C LEU A 12 -16.97 38.01 -11.35
N LEU A 13 -16.06 38.85 -10.85
CA LEU A 13 -15.39 38.68 -9.56
C LEU A 13 -16.23 39.35 -8.46
N VAL A 14 -15.95 38.96 -7.21
CA VAL A 14 -16.24 39.66 -5.93
C VAL A 14 -17.61 39.41 -5.28
N GLY A 15 -17.53 38.95 -4.02
CA GLY A 15 -18.62 38.76 -3.04
C GLY A 15 -18.24 37.64 -2.06
N ALA A 16 -17.23 37.78 -1.20
CA ALA A 16 -17.30 38.49 0.10
C ALA A 16 -18.60 38.15 0.86
N ALA A 17 -18.64 37.56 2.05
CA ALA A 17 -17.69 37.39 3.17
C ALA A 17 -18.22 36.19 4.03
N ALA A 18 -17.75 35.80 5.22
CA ALA A 18 -16.85 36.44 6.18
C ALA A 18 -16.11 35.39 7.03
N ALA A 19 -14.96 35.76 7.58
CA ALA A 19 -14.36 35.03 8.69
C ALA A 19 -15.15 35.31 9.98
N THR A 20 -15.30 34.30 10.84
CA THR A 20 -14.85 34.24 12.25
C THR A 20 -15.70 33.23 13.04
N LEU A 21 -15.05 32.24 13.66
CA LEU A 21 -15.04 32.15 15.13
C LEU A 21 -13.87 31.29 15.61
N ALA A 22 -13.16 31.78 16.64
CA ALA A 22 -12.09 31.05 17.30
C ALA A 22 -12.59 30.53 18.66
N LEU A 23 -12.34 29.25 18.96
CA LEU A 23 -12.55 28.62 20.26
C LEU A 23 -11.86 27.24 20.27
N ALA A 24 -11.08 26.81 21.25
CA ALA A 24 -10.28 27.55 22.24
C ALA A 24 -9.08 26.66 22.63
N ALA A 25 -7.90 27.23 22.81
CA ALA A 25 -6.75 26.49 23.30
C ALA A 25 -6.84 26.29 24.83
N CYS A 26 -7.13 25.07 25.26
CA CYS A 26 -6.94 24.62 26.64
C CYS A 26 -5.89 23.52 26.66
N GLY A 27 -4.62 23.91 26.79
CA GLY A 27 -3.58 22.95 27.17
C GLY A 27 -3.75 22.58 28.64
N SER A 28 -3.77 21.28 28.93
CA SER A 28 -3.71 20.73 30.29
C SER A 28 -2.84 19.47 30.29
N GLY A 29 -1.53 19.67 30.06
CA GLY A 29 -0.56 18.65 30.47
C GLY A 29 -0.31 18.78 31.96
N VAL A 30 -0.60 17.72 32.72
CA VAL A 30 0.09 17.36 33.97
C VAL A 30 0.12 15.84 34.07
N GLU A 31 1.17 15.33 34.68
CA GLU A 31 1.60 13.94 34.62
C GLU A 31 0.91 13.10 35.71
N GLU A 32 0.62 11.83 35.42
CA GLU A 32 0.27 10.84 36.46
C GLU A 32 1.34 9.74 36.46
N ALA A 33 2.16 9.75 37.51
CA ALA A 33 3.35 8.92 37.63
C ALA A 33 2.98 7.61 38.35
N GLY A 34 2.58 6.60 37.56
CA GLY A 34 2.30 5.25 38.05
C GLY A 34 3.56 4.41 38.32
N ASP A 35 4.46 4.86 39.20
CA ASP A 35 5.56 4.01 39.70
C ASP A 35 5.03 3.04 40.77
N ALA A 36 4.85 1.77 40.39
CA ALA A 36 4.59 0.67 41.32
C ALA A 36 4.88 -0.72 40.71
N ALA A 37 6.15 -1.02 40.45
CA ALA A 37 6.65 -2.36 40.74
C ALA A 37 6.78 -2.50 42.29
N PRO A 38 6.86 -3.70 42.91
CA PRO A 38 7.05 -5.02 42.29
C PRO A 38 6.18 -6.16 42.86
N THR A 39 6.18 -7.32 42.18
CA THR A 39 6.12 -8.63 42.85
C THR A 39 7.19 -9.55 42.28
N ALA A 40 8.40 -9.45 42.83
CA ALA A 40 9.42 -10.46 42.64
C ALA A 40 9.14 -11.67 43.53
N GLY A 41 9.19 -12.87 42.95
CA GLY A 41 9.31 -14.12 43.70
C GLY A 41 8.90 -15.35 42.88
N THR A 42 9.65 -16.44 42.85
CA THR A 42 11.07 -16.61 43.21
C THR A 42 11.51 -17.98 42.66
N GLU A 43 12.63 -18.04 41.93
CA GLU A 43 13.49 -19.23 41.70
C GLU A 43 12.85 -20.54 41.14
N ALA A 44 13.57 -21.48 40.52
CA ALA A 44 14.82 -21.46 39.75
C ALA A 44 14.91 -22.80 38.99
N ALA A 45 15.43 -22.79 37.75
CA ALA A 45 16.01 -23.98 37.13
C ALA A 45 16.91 -23.56 35.96
N ALA A 46 18.22 -23.46 36.20
CA ALA A 46 19.20 -23.42 35.12
C ALA A 46 19.41 -24.84 34.57
N ALA A 47 19.30 -25.01 33.26
CA ALA A 47 19.75 -26.21 32.55
C ALA A 47 20.25 -25.84 31.15
N THR A 48 21.50 -25.40 31.10
CA THR A 48 22.25 -25.21 29.85
C THR A 48 22.40 -26.55 29.12
N THR A 49 21.94 -26.66 27.88
CA THR A 49 22.34 -27.75 26.97
C THR A 49 22.84 -27.21 25.65
N THR A 50 24.16 -27.07 25.58
CA THR A 50 24.96 -26.96 24.36
C THR A 50 24.52 -27.99 23.32
N THR A 51 24.43 -27.60 22.05
CA THR A 51 24.58 -28.51 20.92
C THR A 51 25.63 -27.93 20.00
N THR A 52 26.79 -28.58 19.97
CA THR A 52 27.97 -28.20 19.18
C THR A 52 28.14 -29.19 18.05
N GLU A 53 28.16 -28.65 16.83
CA GLU A 53 28.72 -29.20 15.59
C GLU A 53 28.15 -30.48 14.94
N ALA A 54 27.95 -30.36 13.63
CA ALA A 54 28.62 -31.23 12.66
C ALA A 54 29.15 -30.35 11.50
N PRO A 55 30.46 -30.37 11.19
CA PRO A 55 31.03 -29.61 10.08
C PRO A 55 31.29 -30.48 8.82
N GLU A 56 31.39 -29.79 7.69
CA GLU A 56 31.95 -30.23 6.39
C GLU A 56 31.07 -31.22 5.57
N THR A 57 30.79 -30.95 4.30
CA THR A 57 31.80 -30.88 3.23
C THR A 57 31.44 -29.92 2.09
N THR A 58 32.46 -29.27 1.52
CA THR A 58 32.39 -28.47 0.29
C THR A 58 32.79 -29.29 -0.93
N THR A 59 32.02 -29.24 -2.04
CA THR A 59 32.58 -29.24 -3.42
C THR A 59 31.53 -28.87 -4.46
N THR A 60 31.74 -27.71 -5.10
CA THR A 60 31.68 -27.42 -6.55
C THR A 60 30.74 -28.20 -7.47
N THR A 61 29.83 -27.47 -8.14
CA THR A 61 29.77 -27.45 -9.61
C THR A 61 29.58 -26.01 -10.08
N ASP A 62 30.61 -25.46 -10.72
CA ASP A 62 30.47 -24.41 -11.73
C ASP A 62 30.21 -25.16 -13.05
N GLU A 63 29.02 -25.03 -13.63
CA GLU A 63 28.78 -25.38 -15.03
C GLU A 63 28.06 -24.22 -15.73
N PRO A 64 28.46 -23.88 -16.97
CA PRO A 64 28.08 -22.64 -17.61
C PRO A 64 26.77 -22.73 -18.41
N ASP A 65 26.24 -21.55 -18.70
CA ASP A 65 25.32 -21.18 -19.78
C ASP A 65 24.79 -22.32 -20.68
N ALA A 66 23.53 -22.68 -20.46
CA ALA A 66 22.68 -23.29 -21.47
C ALA A 66 21.59 -22.29 -21.87
N ALA A 67 21.98 -21.39 -22.78
CA ALA A 67 21.11 -20.45 -23.48
C ALA A 67 19.70 -20.98 -23.81
N GLY A 68 18.71 -20.16 -23.47
CA GLY A 68 17.42 -20.10 -24.16
C GLY A 68 16.51 -21.31 -23.99
N ASP A 69 15.81 -21.39 -22.85
CA ASP A 69 14.40 -21.72 -23.02
C ASP A 69 13.71 -20.50 -23.64
N THR A 70 12.93 -20.76 -24.68
CA THR A 70 12.14 -19.73 -25.33
C THR A 70 10.93 -19.48 -24.44
N THR A 71 11.12 -18.65 -23.40
CA THR A 71 10.03 -17.81 -22.93
C THR A 71 9.65 -16.94 -24.11
N THR A 72 8.76 -17.49 -24.92
CA THR A 72 7.76 -16.72 -25.61
C THR A 72 7.26 -15.73 -24.58
N SER A 73 7.62 -14.45 -24.75
CA SER A 73 6.73 -13.40 -24.30
C SER A 73 5.44 -13.62 -25.08
N ALA A 74 4.60 -14.52 -24.54
CA ALA A 74 3.26 -14.11 -24.20
C ALA A 74 3.45 -12.78 -23.46
N VAL A 75 3.45 -11.70 -24.25
CA VAL A 75 3.15 -10.37 -23.76
C VAL A 75 1.97 -10.58 -22.82
N PRO A 76 2.13 -10.33 -21.51
CA PRO A 76 1.03 -10.54 -20.58
C PRO A 76 -0.17 -9.82 -21.16
N ALA A 77 -1.30 -10.51 -21.26
CA ALA A 77 -2.47 -9.98 -21.93
C ALA A 77 -2.81 -8.65 -21.24
N GLU A 78 -2.62 -7.55 -21.95
CA GLU A 78 -2.44 -6.22 -21.35
C GLU A 78 -3.61 -5.93 -20.40
N ALA A 79 -3.27 -5.75 -19.12
CA ALA A 79 -4.20 -5.92 -18.02
C ALA A 79 -5.12 -4.68 -17.89
N PRO A 80 -6.46 -4.84 -18.00
CA PRO A 80 -7.40 -3.73 -17.90
C PRO A 80 -7.14 -2.56 -18.89
N PRO A 81 -7.87 -1.46 -18.70
CA PRO A 81 -7.28 -0.32 -17.99
C PRO A 81 -7.79 -0.20 -16.56
N ALA A 82 -6.99 0.40 -15.68
CA ALA A 82 -7.45 0.81 -14.35
C ALA A 82 -8.36 2.04 -14.44
N GLU A 83 -9.26 2.20 -13.47
CA GLU A 83 -9.94 3.47 -13.22
C GLU A 83 -9.21 4.24 -12.12
N GLU A 84 -9.12 5.57 -12.22
CA GLU A 84 -8.46 6.40 -11.19
C GLU A 84 -9.05 6.10 -9.79
N PRO A 85 -8.22 5.96 -8.73
CA PRO A 85 -8.70 5.49 -7.42
C PRO A 85 -9.81 6.39 -6.87
N GLY A 86 -9.61 7.71 -6.95
CA GLY A 86 -10.58 8.72 -6.53
C GLY A 86 -10.44 9.05 -5.05
N ASP A 87 -11.58 9.22 -4.37
CA ASP A 87 -11.66 9.42 -2.92
C ASP A 87 -12.02 8.05 -2.32
N LEU A 88 -11.04 7.34 -1.78
CA LEU A 88 -11.19 5.99 -1.20
C LEU A 88 -11.23 6.01 0.35
N GLY A 89 -10.74 7.10 0.95
CA GLY A 89 -10.68 7.30 2.39
C GLY A 89 -9.71 8.43 2.76
N ASP A 90 -9.28 8.44 4.02
CA ASP A 90 -8.37 9.44 4.61
C ASP A 90 -6.97 8.84 4.98
N ASP A 91 -6.64 7.63 4.51
CA ASP A 91 -5.41 6.93 4.93
C ASP A 91 -4.29 7.03 3.87
N PRO A 92 -3.20 7.77 4.14
CA PRO A 92 -2.17 8.04 3.15
C PRO A 92 -1.28 6.84 2.82
N GLU A 93 -1.26 5.78 3.65
CA GLU A 93 -0.52 4.56 3.34
C GLU A 93 -1.35 3.66 2.39
N LEU A 94 -2.68 3.65 2.55
CA LEU A 94 -3.58 2.96 1.62
C LEU A 94 -3.76 3.75 0.30
N ASP A 95 -3.76 5.09 0.33
CA ASP A 95 -3.76 5.92 -0.89
C ASP A 95 -2.54 5.62 -1.78
N ALA A 96 -1.35 5.52 -1.19
CA ALA A 96 -0.12 5.21 -1.93
C ALA A 96 -0.19 3.84 -2.61
N LEU A 97 -0.74 2.83 -1.92
CA LEU A 97 -0.97 1.50 -2.49
C LEU A 97 -2.05 1.51 -3.59
N ALA A 98 -3.03 2.42 -3.52
CA ALA A 98 -4.05 2.58 -4.55
C ALA A 98 -3.50 3.27 -5.82
N ASP A 99 -2.57 4.22 -5.67
CA ASP A 99 -1.82 4.83 -6.77
C ASP A 99 -0.88 3.80 -7.43
N ASP A 100 -0.08 3.05 -6.66
CA ASP A 100 0.79 1.98 -7.19
C ASP A 100 -0.04 0.89 -7.90
N CYS A 101 -1.19 0.52 -7.34
CA CYS A 101 -2.15 -0.40 -7.96
C CYS A 101 -2.74 0.16 -9.26
N PHE A 102 -3.03 1.46 -9.33
CA PHE A 102 -3.50 2.13 -10.56
C PHE A 102 -2.43 2.09 -11.67
N ASP A 103 -1.18 2.40 -11.33
CA ASP A 103 -0.05 2.41 -12.26
C ASP A 103 0.34 1.01 -12.75
N GLY A 104 -0.05 -0.05 -12.03
CA GLY A 104 0.04 -1.44 -12.51
C GLY A 104 0.76 -2.42 -11.59
N ASP A 105 1.20 -2.02 -10.39
CA ASP A 105 1.71 -2.98 -9.41
C ASP A 105 0.55 -3.79 -8.83
N PHE A 106 0.31 -4.97 -9.42
CA PHE A 106 -0.70 -5.89 -8.94
C PHE A 106 -0.44 -6.41 -7.52
N SER A 107 0.82 -6.40 -7.07
CA SER A 107 1.18 -6.69 -5.68
C SER A 107 0.70 -5.59 -4.75
N ALA A 108 0.73 -4.33 -5.18
CA ALA A 108 0.15 -3.21 -4.44
C ALA A 108 -1.38 -3.32 -4.34
N CYS A 109 -2.07 -3.79 -5.40
CA CYS A 109 -3.51 -4.08 -5.34
C CYS A 109 -3.84 -5.16 -4.29
N ASP A 110 -3.10 -6.27 -4.28
CA ASP A 110 -3.28 -7.35 -3.30
C ASP A 110 -2.96 -6.87 -1.88
N GLN A 111 -1.87 -6.11 -1.72
CA GLN A 111 -1.48 -5.51 -0.44
C GLN A 111 -2.50 -4.47 0.05
N LEU A 112 -3.14 -3.71 -0.84
CA LEU A 112 -4.22 -2.81 -0.50
C LEU A 112 -5.41 -3.60 0.06
N PHE A 113 -5.88 -4.61 -0.67
CA PHE A 113 -6.97 -5.49 -0.23
C PHE A 113 -6.73 -6.06 1.19
N PHE A 114 -5.54 -6.62 1.45
CA PHE A 114 -5.23 -7.24 2.74
C PHE A 114 -5.04 -6.25 3.92
N GLN A 115 -4.69 -5.00 3.65
CA GLN A 115 -4.47 -3.98 4.69
C GLN A 115 -5.70 -3.07 4.91
N SER A 116 -6.63 -3.08 3.98
CA SER A 116 -7.87 -2.31 4.03
C SER A 116 -8.77 -2.72 5.21
N PRO A 117 -9.54 -1.79 5.78
CA PRO A 117 -10.69 -2.15 6.60
C PRO A 117 -11.70 -2.95 5.77
N ALA A 118 -12.32 -3.96 6.38
CA ALA A 118 -13.37 -4.73 5.71
C ALA A 118 -14.58 -3.84 5.35
N GLU A 119 -15.19 -4.11 4.19
CA GLU A 119 -16.28 -3.36 3.57
C GLU A 119 -15.94 -1.89 3.26
N SER A 120 -14.66 -1.56 3.02
CA SER A 120 -14.19 -0.21 2.63
C SER A 120 -13.99 -0.05 1.12
N ASP A 121 -13.98 1.20 0.65
CA ASP A 121 -13.70 1.51 -0.75
C ASP A 121 -12.26 1.15 -1.17
N TYR A 122 -11.28 1.19 -0.25
CA TYR A 122 -9.94 0.64 -0.47
C TYR A 122 -9.96 -0.88 -0.70
N GLU A 123 -10.71 -1.64 0.12
CA GLU A 123 -10.83 -3.10 -0.02
C GLU A 123 -11.43 -3.43 -1.39
N ALA A 124 -12.54 -2.78 -1.75
CA ALA A 124 -13.21 -2.98 -3.04
C ALA A 124 -12.34 -2.57 -4.24
N TYR A 125 -11.50 -1.54 -4.10
CA TYR A 125 -10.57 -1.12 -5.14
C TYR A 125 -9.42 -2.13 -5.34
N GLY A 126 -8.89 -2.68 -4.24
CA GLY A 126 -7.87 -3.75 -4.26
C GLY A 126 -8.40 -5.06 -4.84
N ASP A 127 -9.56 -5.55 -4.36
CA ASP A 127 -10.19 -6.83 -4.76
C ASP A 127 -10.62 -6.84 -6.25
N SER A 128 -10.88 -5.66 -6.82
CA SER A 128 -11.15 -5.46 -8.25
C SER A 128 -9.90 -5.16 -9.09
N CYS A 129 -8.70 -5.28 -8.51
CA CYS A 129 -7.41 -4.97 -9.10
C CYS A 129 -7.37 -3.58 -9.74
N GLY A 130 -7.84 -2.55 -9.06
CA GLY A 130 -7.95 -1.18 -9.57
C GLY A 130 -9.14 -1.00 -10.52
N ARG A 131 -10.28 -1.63 -10.20
CA ARG A 131 -11.52 -1.70 -11.01
C ARG A 131 -11.32 -2.31 -12.41
N ARG A 132 -10.26 -3.12 -12.60
CA ARG A 132 -9.94 -3.85 -13.84
C ARG A 132 -10.83 -5.09 -14.05
N ASN A 133 -11.39 -5.67 -12.99
CA ASN A 133 -12.19 -6.90 -13.04
C ASN A 133 -13.21 -7.01 -11.87
N GLU A 134 -14.15 -7.95 -11.99
CA GLU A 134 -14.92 -8.46 -10.84
C GLU A 134 -13.99 -9.25 -9.89
N PRO A 135 -14.23 -9.24 -8.57
CA PRO A 135 -13.37 -9.89 -7.60
C PRO A 135 -13.36 -11.41 -7.79
N THR A 136 -12.17 -11.96 -8.11
CA THR A 136 -12.04 -13.35 -8.58
C THR A 136 -10.76 -14.07 -8.14
N GLY A 137 -9.89 -13.44 -7.36
CA GLY A 137 -8.59 -13.98 -6.93
C GLY A 137 -7.53 -12.89 -6.79
N LEU A 138 -6.29 -13.28 -6.49
CA LEU A 138 -5.19 -12.33 -6.33
C LEU A 138 -4.79 -11.70 -7.67
N CYS A 139 -4.53 -10.40 -7.66
CA CYS A 139 -4.17 -9.63 -8.83
C CYS A 139 -2.84 -10.11 -9.45
N VAL A 140 -1.84 -10.46 -8.63
CA VAL A 140 -0.57 -11.03 -9.14
C VAL A 140 -0.73 -12.40 -9.80
N GLU A 141 -1.74 -13.18 -9.43
CA GLU A 141 -2.03 -14.48 -10.06
C GLU A 141 -2.76 -14.31 -11.41
N LEU A 142 -3.54 -13.23 -11.56
CA LEU A 142 -4.33 -12.92 -12.76
C LEU A 142 -3.50 -12.19 -13.83
N TYR A 143 -2.68 -11.22 -13.43
CA TYR A 143 -1.99 -10.30 -14.33
C TYR A 143 -0.46 -10.38 -14.27
N GLY A 144 0.09 -11.05 -13.26
CA GLY A 144 1.54 -11.20 -13.03
C GLY A 144 2.12 -10.15 -12.08
N PRO A 145 3.44 -10.19 -11.83
CA PRO A 145 4.14 -9.10 -11.16
C PRO A 145 4.21 -7.90 -12.12
N GLY A 146 3.73 -6.73 -11.67
CA GLY A 146 3.75 -5.47 -12.43
C GLY A 146 5.16 -4.97 -12.75
#